data_AF-A0A0U9HX43-F1
#
_entry.id   AF-A0A0U9HX43-F1
#
_cell.length_a   1.000
_cell.length_b   1.000
_cell.length_c   1.000
_cell.angle_alpha   90.00
_cell.angle_beta   90.00
_cell.angle_gamma   90.00
#
_symmetry.space_group_name_H-M   'P 1'
#
loop_
_entity.id
_entity.type
_entity.pdbx_description
1 polymer ?
#
loop_
_entity_poly.entity_id
_entity_poly.type
_entity_poly.pdbx_seq_one_letter_code
_entity_poly.pdbx_strand_id
1 'polypeptide(L)'
;MNEYTPGCIYQRILNAFSQLDFGEKAIIEKSKDLFIDLLLPAGSPVTFTRALERRKEIEKIYEEIKDADLIIITLGYIECWYDSESGLFLNRMPEPSEIKKFPKRYIFKRLTCSESIELLQKAIQILSNRKILLTVSPVPIQTTFIPNTDAVLSNSYSKSVLRVVVEHLYRKFPNVDYFPSYEIILSLGTKAFMEDNVHVKDEVVRKVSYFIENYVENI
;
A
#
# COMPACT_ATOMS: atom_id res chain seq x y z
N MET A 1 -1.87 2.82 9.55
CA MET A 1 -2.79 2.03 8.71
C MET A 1 -2.27 2.12 7.29
N ASN A 2 -1.40 1.20 6.88
CA ASN A 2 -0.60 1.45 5.69
C ASN A 2 -0.76 0.29 4.71
N GLU A 3 -1.48 0.56 3.63
CA GLU A 3 -1.61 -0.29 2.45
C GLU A 3 -0.82 0.40 1.33
N TYR A 4 0.23 -0.23 0.80
CA TYR A 4 1.18 0.47 -0.09
C TYR A 4 1.02 0.13 -1.57
N THR A 5 0.51 -1.06 -1.88
CA THR A 5 0.41 -1.55 -3.26
C THR A 5 -1.01 -1.40 -3.79
N PRO A 6 -1.21 -1.16 -5.10
CA PRO A 6 -2.54 -1.07 -5.70
C PRO A 6 -3.48 -2.22 -5.31
N GLY A 7 -2.97 -3.45 -5.26
CA GLY A 7 -3.75 -4.62 -4.90
C GLY A 7 -4.22 -4.62 -3.45
N CYS A 8 -3.32 -4.31 -2.50
CA CYS A 8 -3.67 -4.27 -1.08
C CYS A 8 -4.62 -3.10 -0.75
N ILE A 9 -4.42 -1.93 -1.39
CA ILE A 9 -5.31 -0.76 -1.28
C ILE A 9 -6.72 -1.10 -1.76
N TYR A 10 -6.84 -1.66 -2.97
CA TYR A 10 -8.14 -2.08 -3.51
C TYR A 10 -8.83 -3.09 -2.59
N GLN A 11 -8.11 -4.12 -2.17
CA GLN A 11 -8.63 -5.17 -1.29
C GLN A 11 -9.13 -4.59 0.04
N ARG A 12 -8.40 -3.64 0.63
CA ARG A 12 -8.80 -3.02 1.88
C ARG A 12 -10.05 -2.17 1.73
N ILE A 13 -10.12 -1.36 0.68
CA ILE A 13 -11.31 -0.55 0.37
C ILE A 13 -12.50 -1.45 0.11
N LEU A 14 -12.35 -2.51 -0.69
CA LEU A 14 -13.40 -3.49 -0.92
C LEU A 14 -13.91 -4.09 0.39
N ASN A 15 -13.00 -4.50 1.29
CA ASN A 15 -13.40 -5.09 2.56
C ASN A 15 -14.20 -4.12 3.43
N ALA A 16 -13.78 -2.84 3.49
CA ALA A 16 -14.46 -1.84 4.28
C ALA A 16 -15.95 -1.73 3.89
N PHE A 17 -16.28 -1.82 2.60
CA PHE A 17 -17.66 -1.69 2.10
C PHE A 17 -18.43 -3.01 2.00
N SER A 18 -17.76 -4.15 1.90
CA SER A 18 -18.40 -5.45 1.66
C SER A 18 -18.30 -6.44 2.81
N GLN A 19 -17.52 -6.15 3.86
CA GLN A 19 -17.31 -7.02 5.02
C GLN A 19 -16.99 -8.47 4.61
N LEU A 20 -16.00 -8.61 3.72
CA LEU A 20 -15.58 -9.91 3.20
C LEU A 20 -14.86 -10.69 4.30
N ASP A 21 -15.16 -11.98 4.39
CA ASP A 21 -14.36 -12.90 5.20
C ASP A 21 -13.10 -13.29 4.41
N PHE A 22 -11.95 -12.78 4.85
CA PHE A 22 -10.65 -13.14 4.29
C PHE A 22 -10.09 -14.47 4.81
N GLY A 23 -10.81 -15.14 5.71
CA GLY A 23 -10.45 -16.44 6.25
C GLY A 23 -9.11 -16.47 6.96
N GLU A 24 -8.66 -17.66 7.35
CA GLU A 24 -7.51 -17.79 8.25
C GLU A 24 -6.18 -18.04 7.52
N LYS A 25 -6.24 -18.36 6.22
CA LYS A 25 -5.09 -18.82 5.43
C LYS A 25 -3.90 -17.85 5.41
N ALA A 26 -4.16 -16.55 5.51
CA ALA A 26 -3.10 -15.53 5.52
C ALA A 26 -2.41 -15.39 6.89
N ILE A 27 -2.91 -16.05 7.93
CA ILE A 27 -2.26 -16.13 9.25
C ILE A 27 -1.33 -17.34 9.24
N ILE A 28 -0.03 -17.08 9.25
CA ILE A 28 1.00 -18.12 9.18
C ILE A 28 1.72 -18.25 10.52
N GLU A 29 2.10 -19.47 10.88
CA GLU A 29 2.90 -19.73 12.06
C GLU A 29 4.34 -19.26 11.81
N LYS A 30 4.85 -18.37 12.67
CA LYS A 30 6.22 -17.84 12.61
C LYS A 30 7.16 -18.61 13.53
N SER A 31 6.65 -19.04 14.69
CA SER A 31 7.32 -19.91 15.65
C SER A 31 6.26 -20.61 16.50
N LYS A 32 6.62 -21.63 17.29
CA LYS A 32 5.68 -22.43 18.09
C LYS A 32 4.61 -21.56 18.77
N ASP A 33 3.35 -21.77 18.39
CA ASP A 33 2.15 -21.10 18.90
C ASP A 33 2.09 -19.56 18.68
N LEU A 34 2.97 -19.02 17.84
CA LEU A 34 3.04 -17.60 17.50
C LEU A 34 2.91 -17.39 15.98
N PHE A 35 1.97 -16.54 15.63
CA PHE A 35 1.47 -16.33 14.28
C PHE A 35 1.61 -14.88 13.84
N ILE A 36 1.75 -14.70 12.53
CA ILE A 36 1.74 -13.40 11.86
C ILE A 36 0.63 -13.42 10.81
N ASP A 37 -0.10 -12.31 10.73
CA ASP A 37 -1.06 -12.08 9.65
C ASP A 37 -0.40 -11.37 8.48
N LEU A 38 -0.35 -12.03 7.31
CA LEU A 38 0.23 -11.48 6.09
C LEU A 38 -0.64 -10.39 5.44
N LEU A 39 -1.89 -10.23 5.89
CA LEU A 39 -2.76 -9.11 5.47
C LEU A 39 -2.47 -7.82 6.26
N LEU A 40 -1.59 -7.86 7.25
CA LEU A 40 -1.19 -6.68 8.01
C LEU A 40 0.26 -6.29 7.67
N PRO A 41 0.56 -4.99 7.48
CA PRO A 41 1.88 -4.52 7.05
C PRO A 41 2.95 -4.65 8.13
N ALA A 42 2.56 -4.69 9.40
CA ALA A 42 3.46 -4.75 10.54
C ALA A 42 2.81 -5.49 11.72
N GLY A 43 3.64 -5.87 12.68
CA GLY A 43 3.19 -6.50 13.93
C GLY A 43 4.10 -7.65 14.35
N SER A 44 4.28 -7.76 15.67
CA SER A 44 5.01 -8.88 16.28
C SER A 44 4.15 -10.16 16.28
N PRO A 45 4.78 -11.34 16.20
CA PRO A 45 4.08 -12.61 16.34
C PRO A 45 3.24 -12.68 17.63
N VAL A 46 2.03 -13.23 17.53
CA VAL A 46 1.08 -13.38 18.65
C VAL A 46 0.32 -14.70 18.55
N THR A 47 -0.46 -15.06 19.57
CA THR A 47 -1.35 -16.22 19.47
C THR A 47 -2.29 -16.09 18.26
N PHE A 48 -2.74 -17.23 17.73
CA PHE A 48 -3.65 -17.27 16.57
C PHE A 48 -4.91 -16.42 16.80
N THR A 49 -5.54 -16.57 17.96
CA THR A 49 -6.71 -15.78 18.37
C THR A 49 -6.41 -14.28 18.35
N ARG A 50 -5.25 -13.85 18.87
CA ARG A 50 -4.88 -12.44 18.89
C ARG A 50 -4.59 -11.89 17.50
N ALA A 51 -4.06 -12.71 16.57
CA ALA A 51 -3.88 -12.31 15.18
C ALA A 51 -5.23 -11.99 14.51
N LEU A 52 -6.25 -12.83 14.73
CA LEU A 52 -7.61 -12.60 14.24
C LEU A 52 -8.25 -11.35 14.86
N GLU A 53 -8.11 -11.15 16.17
CA GLU A 53 -8.60 -9.94 16.85
C GLU A 53 -7.97 -8.68 16.29
N ARG A 54 -6.64 -8.66 16.10
CA ARG A 54 -5.93 -7.52 15.50
C ARG A 54 -6.43 -7.20 14.09
N ARG A 55 -6.70 -8.23 13.29
CA ARG A 55 -7.26 -8.03 11.95
C ARG A 55 -8.62 -7.34 12.05
N LYS A 56 -9.52 -7.84 12.90
CA LYS A 56 -10.86 -7.26 13.10
C LYS A 56 -10.81 -5.83 13.64
N GLU A 57 -9.88 -5.55 14.57
CA GLU A 57 -9.64 -4.19 15.08
C GLU A 57 -9.24 -3.24 13.94
N ILE A 58 -8.32 -3.66 13.06
CA ILE A 58 -7.90 -2.85 11.91
C ILE A 58 -9.03 -2.71 10.89
N GLU A 59 -9.75 -3.78 10.58
CA GLU A 59 -10.89 -3.75 9.68
C GLU A 59 -11.95 -2.75 10.15
N LYS A 60 -12.25 -2.73 11.45
CA LYS A 60 -13.17 -1.76 12.06
C LYS A 60 -12.72 -0.32 11.87
N ILE A 61 -11.42 -0.03 12.01
CA ILE A 61 -10.91 1.33 11.77
C ILE A 61 -11.09 1.70 10.29
N TYR A 62 -10.87 0.76 9.36
CA TYR A 62 -11.09 1.02 7.94
C TYR A 62 -12.57 1.20 7.56
N GLU A 63 -13.53 0.79 8.38
CA GLU A 63 -14.94 1.07 8.13
C GLU A 63 -15.26 2.57 8.24
N GLU A 64 -14.46 3.34 8.98
CA GLU A 64 -14.60 4.81 9.11
C GLU A 64 -14.43 5.53 7.76
N ILE A 65 -13.82 4.87 6.76
CA ILE A 65 -13.72 5.41 5.38
C ILE A 65 -15.08 5.70 4.75
N LYS A 66 -16.16 5.05 5.24
CA LYS A 66 -17.53 5.26 4.77
C LYS A 66 -18.02 6.67 5.08
N ASP A 67 -17.57 7.23 6.20
CA ASP A 67 -18.02 8.50 6.73
C ASP A 67 -17.04 9.65 6.42
N ALA A 68 -15.91 9.36 5.78
CA ALA A 68 -14.90 10.35 5.43
C ALA A 68 -15.34 11.24 4.24
N ASP A 69 -15.19 12.56 4.40
CA ASP A 69 -15.41 13.56 3.34
C ASP A 69 -14.30 13.55 2.28
N LEU A 70 -13.06 13.30 2.73
CA LEU A 70 -11.86 13.22 1.91
C LEU A 70 -11.08 11.95 2.23
N ILE A 71 -10.69 11.23 1.19
CA ILE A 71 -9.89 10.01 1.30
C ILE A 71 -8.52 10.25 0.66
N ILE A 72 -7.47 10.20 1.47
CA ILE A 72 -6.09 10.32 0.98
C ILE A 72 -5.51 8.93 0.74
N ILE A 73 -5.13 8.63 -0.50
CA ILE A 73 -4.51 7.35 -0.88
C ILE A 73 -3.05 7.61 -1.27
N THR A 74 -2.13 7.09 -0.47
CA THR A 74 -0.68 7.17 -0.73
C THR A 74 -0.18 5.88 -1.37
N LEU A 75 0.26 5.96 -2.63
CA LEU A 75 0.79 4.83 -3.38
C LEU A 75 2.28 4.63 -3.09
N GLY A 76 2.66 3.43 -2.67
CA GLY A 76 4.04 3.10 -2.31
C GLY A 76 4.84 2.53 -3.47
N TYR A 77 4.43 1.36 -3.98
CA TYR A 77 5.18 0.59 -4.98
C TYR A 77 4.27 -0.45 -5.65
N ILE A 78 4.79 -1.13 -6.69
CA ILE A 78 4.02 -2.11 -7.51
C ILE A 78 4.47 -3.56 -7.33
N GLU A 79 5.52 -3.80 -6.56
CA GLU A 79 5.96 -5.13 -6.16
C GLU A 79 5.10 -5.63 -4.99
N CYS A 80 4.43 -6.76 -5.15
CA CYS A 80 3.58 -7.36 -4.13
C CYS A 80 3.66 -8.88 -4.14
N TRP A 81 3.16 -9.50 -3.07
CA TRP A 81 2.94 -10.93 -3.00
C TRP A 81 1.45 -11.22 -3.10
N TYR A 82 1.10 -12.30 -3.79
CA TYR A 82 -0.26 -12.75 -4.01
C TYR A 82 -0.39 -14.19 -3.54
N ASP A 83 -1.39 -14.47 -2.72
CA ASP A 83 -1.73 -15.83 -2.29
C ASP A 83 -2.79 -16.40 -3.23
N SER A 84 -2.39 -17.31 -4.11
CA SER A 84 -3.27 -17.90 -5.11
C SER A 84 -4.36 -18.79 -4.52
N GLU A 85 -4.21 -19.26 -3.29
CA GLU A 85 -5.22 -20.10 -2.64
C GLU A 85 -6.34 -19.30 -2.00
N SER A 86 -6.04 -18.12 -1.45
CA SER A 86 -7.04 -17.21 -0.88
C SER A 86 -7.52 -16.16 -1.88
N GLY A 87 -6.76 -15.94 -2.96
CA GLY A 87 -7.03 -14.92 -3.95
C GLY A 87 -6.65 -13.51 -3.49
N LEU A 88 -5.85 -13.39 -2.43
CA LEU A 88 -5.57 -12.12 -1.74
C LEU A 88 -4.18 -11.57 -2.06
N PHE A 89 -4.09 -10.24 -2.13
CA PHE A 89 -2.82 -9.53 -2.06
C PHE A 89 -2.33 -9.47 -0.61
N LEU A 90 -1.03 -9.64 -0.44
CA LEU A 90 -0.37 -9.69 0.86
C LEU A 90 0.42 -8.40 1.11
N ASN A 91 0.32 -7.89 2.33
CA ASN A 91 1.01 -6.67 2.77
C ASN A 91 2.48 -6.87 3.09
N ARG A 92 2.91 -8.12 3.21
CA ARG A 92 4.28 -8.51 3.49
C ARG A 92 4.61 -9.82 2.81
N MET A 93 5.88 -10.02 2.50
CA MET A 93 6.37 -11.30 2.01
C MET A 93 6.11 -12.39 3.06
N PRO A 94 5.58 -13.56 2.66
CA PRO A 94 5.59 -14.75 3.50
C PRO A 94 7.02 -15.17 3.84
N GLU A 95 7.22 -15.91 4.91
CA GLU A 95 8.57 -16.37 5.27
C GLU A 95 9.17 -17.28 4.19
N PRO A 96 10.49 -17.23 3.93
CA PRO A 96 11.12 -18.11 2.93
C PRO A 96 10.83 -19.61 3.14
N SER A 97 10.72 -20.05 4.39
CA SER A 97 10.33 -21.42 4.73
C SER A 97 8.89 -21.75 4.28
N GLU A 98 7.98 -20.79 4.41
CA GLU A 98 6.57 -20.93 4.04
C GLU A 98 6.42 -20.94 2.51
N ILE A 99 7.17 -20.08 1.80
CA ILE A 99 7.26 -20.09 0.34
C ILE A 99 7.81 -21.44 -0.15
N LYS A 100 8.87 -21.96 0.48
CA LYS A 100 9.45 -23.26 0.12
C LYS A 100 8.49 -24.43 0.37
N LYS A 101 7.68 -24.34 1.43
CA LYS A 101 6.66 -25.34 1.78
C LYS A 101 5.51 -25.36 0.79
N PHE A 102 5.09 -24.18 0.30
CA PHE A 102 3.98 -24.01 -0.63
C PHE A 102 4.40 -23.25 -1.91
N PRO A 103 5.24 -23.85 -2.77
CA PRO A 103 5.92 -23.15 -3.86
C PRO A 103 5.00 -22.61 -4.97
N LYS A 104 3.76 -23.11 -5.06
CA LYS A 104 2.77 -22.66 -6.05
C LYS A 104 1.75 -21.66 -5.49
N ARG A 105 1.75 -21.44 -4.17
CA ARG A 105 0.73 -20.64 -3.48
C ARG A 105 1.10 -19.16 -3.47
N TYR A 106 2.32 -18.85 -3.06
CA TYR A 106 2.77 -17.47 -2.91
C TYR A 106 3.48 -17.01 -4.17
N ILE A 107 2.82 -16.11 -4.88
CA ILE A 107 3.26 -15.62 -6.18
C ILE A 107 3.75 -14.18 -6.01
N PHE A 108 5.03 -13.97 -6.28
CA PHE A 108 5.55 -12.62 -6.44
C PHE A 108 4.96 -11.99 -7.71
N LYS A 109 4.43 -10.77 -7.60
CA LYS A 109 3.91 -9.99 -8.71
C LYS A 109 4.58 -8.62 -8.73
N ARG A 110 5.00 -8.21 -9.92
CA ARG A 110 5.30 -6.81 -10.25
C ARG A 110 4.16 -6.31 -11.11
N LEU A 111 3.22 -5.59 -10.50
CA LEU A 111 2.02 -5.13 -11.20
C LEU A 111 2.40 -4.22 -12.37
N THR A 112 1.81 -4.46 -13.54
CA THR A 112 1.92 -3.58 -14.69
C THR A 112 1.15 -2.28 -14.45
N CYS A 113 1.39 -1.28 -15.31
CA CYS A 113 0.62 -0.05 -15.30
C CYS A 113 -0.88 -0.31 -15.50
N SER A 114 -1.25 -1.22 -16.42
CA SER A 114 -2.65 -1.55 -16.70
C SER A 114 -3.32 -2.25 -15.53
N GLU A 115 -2.67 -3.25 -14.91
CA GLU A 115 -3.21 -3.93 -13.72
C GLU A 115 -3.37 -2.95 -12.55
N SER A 116 -2.42 -2.04 -12.38
CA SER A 116 -2.48 -1.02 -11.32
C SER A 116 -3.62 -0.03 -11.55
N ILE A 117 -3.85 0.41 -12.79
CA ILE A 117 -5.01 1.21 -13.17
C ILE A 117 -6.30 0.45 -12.87
N GLU A 118 -6.41 -0.81 -13.30
CA GLU A 118 -7.63 -1.59 -13.09
C GLU A 118 -7.98 -1.74 -11.60
N LEU A 119 -6.99 -2.08 -10.77
CA LEU A 119 -7.19 -2.26 -9.32
C LEU A 119 -7.62 -0.95 -8.64
N LEU A 120 -6.89 0.15 -8.89
CA LEU A 120 -7.20 1.44 -8.27
C LEU A 120 -8.49 2.05 -8.84
N GLN A 121 -8.82 1.80 -10.10
CA GLN A 121 -10.09 2.19 -10.67
C GLN A 121 -11.25 1.52 -9.93
N LYS A 122 -11.17 0.21 -9.68
CA LYS A 122 -12.18 -0.50 -8.88
C LYS A 122 -12.29 0.08 -7.48
N ALA A 123 -11.16 0.42 -6.86
CA ALA A 123 -11.13 1.05 -5.54
C ALA A 123 -11.85 2.42 -5.54
N ILE A 124 -11.52 3.29 -6.49
CA ILE A 124 -12.16 4.62 -6.66
C ILE A 124 -13.67 4.47 -6.90
N GLN A 125 -14.08 3.51 -7.72
CA GLN A 125 -15.50 3.26 -7.99
C GLN A 125 -16.28 2.85 -6.73
N ILE A 126 -15.68 2.05 -5.83
CA ILE A 126 -16.28 1.69 -4.54
C ILE A 126 -16.47 2.95 -3.67
N LEU A 127 -15.46 3.82 -3.64
CA LEU A 127 -15.51 5.08 -2.90
C LEU A 127 -16.56 6.07 -3.43
N SER A 128 -17.14 5.79 -4.61
CA SER A 128 -18.25 6.54 -5.19
C SER A 128 -17.87 8.01 -5.41
N ASN A 129 -18.77 8.97 -5.13
CA ASN A 129 -18.53 10.41 -5.35
C ASN A 129 -17.73 11.11 -4.23
N ARG A 130 -17.08 10.37 -3.33
CA ARG A 130 -16.25 10.97 -2.26
C ARG A 130 -15.04 11.67 -2.88
N LYS A 131 -14.53 12.74 -2.24
CA LYS A 131 -13.29 13.38 -2.69
C LYS A 131 -12.12 12.44 -2.42
N ILE A 132 -11.24 12.27 -3.40
CA ILE A 132 -10.09 11.38 -3.30
C ILE A 132 -8.84 12.18 -3.65
N LEU A 133 -7.88 12.19 -2.75
CA LEU A 133 -6.56 12.77 -2.99
C LEU A 133 -5.54 11.65 -3.14
N LEU A 134 -5.07 11.43 -4.37
CA LEU A 134 -3.97 10.51 -4.63
C LEU A 134 -2.64 11.20 -4.34
N THR A 135 -1.67 10.44 -3.85
CA THR A 135 -0.27 10.87 -3.80
C THR A 135 0.66 9.67 -3.99
N VAL A 136 1.87 9.90 -4.50
CA VAL A 136 2.92 8.87 -4.56
C VAL A 136 3.88 9.10 -3.40
N SER A 137 4.16 8.03 -2.64
CA SER A 137 5.07 8.13 -1.50
C SER A 137 6.50 8.46 -1.97
N PRO A 138 7.18 9.41 -1.33
CA PRO A 138 8.60 9.69 -1.58
C PRO A 138 9.54 8.68 -0.93
N VAL A 139 9.05 7.85 -0.01
CA VAL A 139 9.87 6.88 0.71
C VAL A 139 10.34 5.81 -0.28
N PRO A 140 11.66 5.57 -0.42
CA PRO A 140 12.19 4.56 -1.32
C PRO A 140 11.92 3.16 -0.77
N ILE A 141 11.69 2.20 -1.67
CA ILE A 141 11.67 0.79 -1.27
C ILE A 141 13.07 0.34 -0.84
N GLN A 142 13.14 -0.45 0.22
CA GLN A 142 14.41 -0.95 0.76
C GLN A 142 14.85 -2.29 0.13
N THR A 143 13.89 -3.05 -0.41
CA THR A 143 14.11 -4.39 -0.94
C THR A 143 13.33 -4.55 -2.25
N THR A 144 13.92 -5.26 -3.21
CA THR A 144 13.24 -5.77 -4.41
C THR A 144 13.34 -7.28 -4.45
N PHE A 145 12.32 -7.94 -5.01
CA PHE A 145 12.32 -9.39 -5.20
C PHE A 145 12.66 -9.79 -6.64
N ILE A 146 13.01 -8.83 -7.49
CA ILE A 146 13.39 -9.07 -8.89
C ILE A 146 14.85 -9.56 -8.92
N PRO A 147 15.12 -10.74 -9.52
CA PRO A 147 16.49 -11.23 -9.66
C PRO A 147 17.37 -10.27 -10.46
N ASN A 148 18.65 -10.14 -10.07
CA ASN A 148 19.65 -9.33 -10.76
C ASN A 148 19.27 -7.84 -10.91
N THR A 149 18.48 -7.30 -9.97
CA THR A 149 18.08 -5.89 -9.93
C THR A 149 18.30 -5.35 -8.52
N ASP A 150 18.68 -4.07 -8.40
CA ASP A 150 18.81 -3.41 -7.11
C ASP A 150 17.52 -2.64 -6.72
N ALA A 151 17.38 -2.38 -5.42
CA ALA A 151 16.21 -1.70 -4.88
C ALA A 151 16.04 -0.27 -5.43
N VAL A 152 17.10 0.42 -5.85
CA VAL A 152 17.04 1.77 -6.40
C VAL A 152 16.41 1.77 -7.79
N LEU A 153 16.84 0.84 -8.68
CA LEU A 153 16.24 0.65 -10.00
C LEU A 153 14.76 0.23 -9.89
N SER A 154 14.46 -0.72 -9.01
CA SER A 154 13.09 -1.15 -8.76
C SER A 154 12.22 -0.05 -8.16
N ASN A 155 12.77 0.78 -7.28
CA ASN A 155 12.11 1.96 -6.74
C ASN A 155 11.77 2.93 -7.88
N SER A 156 12.75 3.32 -8.68
CA SER A 156 12.58 4.28 -9.78
C SER A 156 11.50 3.82 -10.76
N TYR A 157 11.54 2.54 -11.16
CA TYR A 157 10.51 1.98 -12.03
C TYR A 157 9.13 1.98 -11.37
N SER A 158 9.04 1.56 -10.11
CA SER A 158 7.76 1.50 -9.38
C SER A 158 7.12 2.88 -9.27
N LYS A 159 7.87 3.90 -8.88
CA LYS A 159 7.35 5.28 -8.77
C LYS A 159 6.94 5.83 -10.14
N SER A 160 7.73 5.55 -11.18
CA SER A 160 7.42 5.96 -12.56
C SER A 160 6.10 5.35 -13.05
N VAL A 161 5.89 4.05 -12.83
CA VAL A 161 4.61 3.39 -13.16
C VAL A 161 3.46 4.03 -12.37
N LEU A 162 3.61 4.20 -11.06
CA LEU A 162 2.56 4.79 -10.22
C LEU A 162 2.22 6.24 -10.63
N ARG A 163 3.19 7.01 -11.12
CA ARG A 163 2.92 8.36 -11.65
C ARG A 163 2.06 8.33 -12.91
N VAL A 164 2.33 7.39 -13.83
CA VAL A 164 1.47 7.18 -15.01
C VAL A 164 0.07 6.73 -14.59
N VAL A 165 -0.02 5.80 -13.64
CA VAL A 165 -1.32 5.30 -13.11
C VAL A 165 -2.13 6.44 -12.51
N VAL A 166 -1.51 7.28 -11.68
CA VAL A 166 -2.19 8.42 -11.06
C VAL A 166 -2.66 9.44 -12.09
N GLU A 167 -1.82 9.80 -13.08
CA GLU A 167 -2.21 10.72 -14.15
C GLU A 167 -3.44 10.20 -14.90
N HIS A 168 -3.50 8.89 -15.16
CA HIS A 168 -4.65 8.25 -15.80
C HIS A 168 -5.92 8.38 -14.96
N LEU A 169 -5.84 8.09 -13.65
CA LEU A 169 -7.00 8.12 -12.75
C LEU A 169 -7.49 9.55 -12.50
N TYR A 170 -6.55 10.49 -12.29
CA TYR A 170 -6.81 11.92 -12.14
C TYR A 170 -7.60 12.49 -13.32
N ARG A 171 -7.18 12.21 -14.56
CA ARG A 171 -7.89 12.67 -15.76
C ARG A 171 -9.25 12.01 -15.97
N LYS A 172 -9.43 10.79 -15.45
CA LYS A 172 -10.61 9.98 -15.68
C LYS A 172 -11.74 10.29 -14.70
N PHE A 173 -11.42 10.58 -13.45
CA PHE A 173 -12.38 10.72 -12.37
C PHE A 173 -12.42 12.17 -11.86
N PRO A 174 -13.57 12.87 -11.98
CA PRO A 174 -13.66 14.28 -11.59
C PRO A 174 -13.54 14.52 -10.08
N ASN A 175 -13.76 13.49 -9.26
CA ASN A 175 -13.63 13.52 -7.80
C ASN A 175 -12.23 13.09 -7.31
N VAL A 176 -11.29 12.87 -8.22
CA VAL A 176 -9.91 12.48 -7.91
C VAL A 176 -8.99 13.65 -8.19
N ASP A 177 -8.16 13.98 -7.20
CA ASP A 177 -7.09 14.96 -7.32
C ASP A 177 -5.72 14.33 -7.01
N TYR A 178 -4.63 15.02 -7.31
CA TYR A 178 -3.27 14.58 -7.05
C TYR A 178 -2.43 15.59 -6.27
N PHE A 179 -1.92 15.17 -5.11
CA PHE A 179 -0.93 15.93 -4.36
C PHE A 179 0.50 15.46 -4.67
N PRO A 180 1.40 16.34 -5.17
CA PRO A 180 2.73 15.96 -5.67
C PRO A 180 3.80 15.79 -4.58
N SER A 181 3.52 15.02 -3.52
CA SER A 181 4.48 14.82 -2.42
C SER A 181 5.79 14.17 -2.90
N TYR A 182 5.71 13.20 -3.83
CA TYR A 182 6.87 12.55 -4.44
C TYR A 182 7.78 13.55 -5.14
N GLU A 183 7.23 14.40 -6.01
CA GLU A 183 7.98 15.37 -6.79
C GLU A 183 8.60 16.46 -5.92
N ILE A 184 7.87 16.94 -4.90
CA ILE A 184 8.37 17.92 -3.94
C ILE A 184 9.65 17.37 -3.27
N ILE A 185 9.60 16.14 -2.76
CA ILE A 185 10.77 15.52 -2.12
C ILE A 185 11.89 15.27 -3.12
N LEU A 186 11.58 14.76 -4.31
CA LEU A 186 12.58 14.47 -5.32
C LEU A 186 13.30 15.74 -5.80
N SER A 187 12.60 16.88 -5.87
CA SER A 187 13.17 18.17 -6.26
C SER A 187 14.23 18.71 -5.29
N LEU A 188 14.17 18.28 -4.02
CA LEU A 188 15.17 18.60 -3.00
C LEU A 188 16.43 17.73 -3.10
N GLY A 189 16.37 16.62 -3.83
CA GLY A 189 17.47 15.66 -3.98
C GLY A 189 17.88 14.99 -2.66
N THR A 190 19.16 14.65 -2.54
CA THR A 190 19.73 13.97 -1.34
C THR A 190 19.55 14.77 -0.06
N LYS A 191 19.34 16.10 -0.14
CA LYS A 191 19.11 16.95 1.04
C LYS A 191 17.84 16.61 1.79
N ALA A 192 16.88 15.95 1.13
CA ALA A 192 15.60 15.58 1.71
C ALA A 192 15.67 14.39 2.68
N PHE A 193 16.70 13.54 2.54
CA PHE A 193 16.82 12.29 3.28
C PHE A 193 17.80 12.41 4.45
N MET A 194 17.62 11.55 5.46
CA MET A 194 18.58 11.31 6.54
C MET A 194 19.85 10.67 5.97
N GLU A 195 20.87 10.47 6.80
CA GLU A 195 22.18 9.92 6.38
C GLU A 195 22.07 8.53 5.71
N ASP A 196 21.01 7.77 6.02
CA ASP A 196 20.72 6.48 5.40
C ASP A 196 20.17 6.56 3.97
N ASN A 197 19.89 7.76 3.45
CA ASN A 197 19.27 8.02 2.14
C ASN A 197 17.92 7.30 1.93
N VAL A 198 17.25 6.92 3.02
CA VAL A 198 15.97 6.20 3.00
C VAL A 198 14.89 6.99 3.73
N HIS A 199 15.15 7.41 4.96
CA HIS A 199 14.16 8.15 5.73
C HIS A 199 14.17 9.63 5.34
N VAL A 200 13.00 10.23 5.12
CA VAL A 200 12.89 11.67 4.87
C VAL A 200 13.10 12.41 6.19
N LYS A 201 13.88 13.50 6.18
CA LYS A 201 14.10 14.32 7.38
C LYS A 201 12.77 14.89 7.91
N ASP A 202 12.60 14.91 9.22
CA ASP A 202 11.38 15.42 9.86
C ASP A 202 11.03 16.85 9.45
N GLU A 203 12.03 17.71 9.22
CA GLU A 203 11.82 19.08 8.74
C GLU A 203 11.13 19.14 7.37
N VAL A 204 11.42 18.16 6.52
CA VAL A 204 10.87 18.06 5.17
C VAL A 204 9.49 17.43 5.23
N VAL A 205 9.29 16.41 6.08
CA VAL A 205 7.96 15.84 6.36
C VAL A 205 7.00 16.94 6.84
N ARG A 206 7.42 17.77 7.80
CA ARG A 206 6.60 18.90 8.30
C ARG A 206 6.20 19.87 7.19
N LYS A 207 7.09 20.17 6.24
CA LYS A 207 6.75 21.03 5.09
C LYS A 207 5.73 20.37 4.18
N VAL A 208 5.89 19.08 3.90
CA VAL A 208 4.92 18.32 3.08
C VAL A 208 3.56 18.27 3.77
N SER A 209 3.51 18.00 5.07
CA SER A 209 2.26 18.02 5.86
C SER A 209 1.58 19.39 5.80
N TYR A 210 2.34 20.47 5.99
CA TYR A 210 1.81 21.83 5.86
C TYR A 210 1.23 22.10 4.46
N PHE A 211 1.90 21.66 3.40
CA PHE A 211 1.36 21.78 2.04
C PHE A 211 0.07 20.97 1.86
N ILE A 212 -0.01 19.75 2.42
CA ILE A 212 -1.25 18.94 2.35
C ILE A 212 -2.39 19.65 3.08
N GLU A 213 -2.17 20.15 4.30
CA GLU A 213 -3.19 20.85 5.08
C GLU A 213 -3.77 22.05 4.30
N ASN A 214 -2.90 22.88 3.72
CA ASN A 214 -3.33 24.01 2.90
C ASN A 214 -3.96 23.57 1.56
N TYR A 215 -3.53 22.43 1.00
CA TYR A 215 -4.13 21.91 -0.24
C TYR A 215 -5.55 21.42 0.01
N VAL A 216 -5.77 20.70 1.11
CA VAL A 216 -7.06 20.12 1.50
C VAL A 216 -8.11 21.19 1.76
N GLU A 217 -7.75 22.35 2.29
CA GLU A 217 -8.68 23.48 2.47
C GLU A 217 -9.23 24.04 1.13
N ASN A 218 -8.56 23.77 0.01
CA ASN A 218 -8.87 24.36 -1.29
C ASN A 218 -9.55 23.40 -2.29
N ILE A 219 -9.88 22.17 -1.87
CA ILE A 219 -10.53 21.14 -2.70
C ILE A 219 -11.89 20.73 -2.18
#